data_AF-A0A958QMY4-F1
#
_entry.id   AF-A0A958QMY4-F1
#
_cell.length_a   1.000
_cell.length_b   1.000
_cell.length_c   1.000
_cell.angle_alpha   90.00
_cell.angle_beta   90.00
_cell.angle_gamma   90.00
#
_symmetry.space_group_name_H-M   'P 1'
#
loop_
_entity.id
_entity.type
_entity.pdbx_description
1 polymer ?
#
loop_
_entity_poly.entity_id
_entity_poly.type
_entity_poly.pdbx_seq_one_letter_code
_entity_poly.pdbx_strand_id
1 'polypeptide(L)'
;MKKISRPGWPLNFLFAGAMAIPLSSGSDWKILAYRKIPANIVTFGESGMSVKVQKSASPIMYKLPETKKIQSIEVKGKLKGVIQFAGKQGEKKQDDFVLRVGVVVKGDKTLNFFQRSIAPKWILELHSLAPQGEGVDHIEFFNVVSDPALVGKSRKHPLSDLLYENFVWFSKGEGEFSFSTTLKKPLDGAAIWLSIDGDDTGAEYEIELTSLVLN
;
A
#
# COMPACT_ATOMS: atom_id res chain seq x y z
N MET A 1 -45.13 -40.63 13.54
CA MET A 1 -44.76 -39.38 12.84
C MET A 1 -43.64 -38.69 13.63
N LYS A 2 -42.39 -38.73 13.15
CA LYS A 2 -41.23 -38.10 13.82
C LYS A 2 -41.07 -36.66 13.36
N LYS A 3 -41.17 -35.70 14.30
CA LYS A 3 -40.72 -34.31 14.09
C LYS A 3 -39.19 -34.29 14.05
N ILE A 4 -38.63 -33.76 12.96
CA ILE A 4 -37.21 -33.42 12.86
C ILE A 4 -37.12 -31.89 12.93
N SER A 5 -36.70 -31.36 14.07
CA SER A 5 -36.33 -29.96 14.24
C SER A 5 -34.88 -29.78 13.82
N ARG A 6 -34.61 -28.91 12.84
CA ARG A 6 -33.26 -28.39 12.57
C ARG A 6 -33.07 -27.08 13.34
N PRO A 7 -31.95 -26.88 14.07
CA PRO A 7 -31.63 -25.59 14.66
C PRO A 7 -31.05 -24.69 13.56
N GLY A 8 -31.78 -23.63 13.19
CA GLY A 8 -31.23 -22.53 12.41
C GLY A 8 -30.39 -21.65 13.32
N TRP A 9 -29.07 -21.64 13.11
CA TRP A 9 -28.20 -20.64 13.70
C TRP A 9 -28.29 -19.37 12.84
N PRO A 10 -28.53 -18.18 13.41
CA PRO A 10 -28.47 -16.95 12.64
C PRO A 10 -27.00 -16.65 12.28
N LEU A 11 -26.71 -16.56 10.98
CA LEU A 11 -25.50 -15.92 10.49
C LEU A 11 -25.59 -14.42 10.84
N ASN A 12 -24.95 -14.01 11.93
CA ASN A 12 -24.66 -12.61 12.16
C ASN A 12 -23.58 -12.19 11.16
N PHE A 13 -23.99 -11.59 10.05
CA PHE A 13 -23.09 -10.80 9.20
C PHE A 13 -22.75 -9.53 9.97
N LEU A 14 -21.61 -9.53 10.66
CA LEU A 14 -20.97 -8.30 11.11
C LEU A 14 -20.57 -7.52 9.85
N PHE A 15 -21.27 -6.44 9.56
CA PHE A 15 -20.83 -5.46 8.57
C PHE A 15 -19.52 -4.84 9.08
N ALA A 16 -18.39 -5.26 8.54
CA ALA A 16 -17.14 -4.52 8.67
C ALA A 16 -17.39 -3.15 8.02
N GLY A 17 -17.43 -2.09 8.82
CA GLY A 17 -17.70 -0.74 8.32
C GLY A 17 -16.54 -0.24 7.46
N ALA A 18 -16.84 0.46 6.37
CA ALA A 18 -15.83 1.16 5.57
C ALA A 18 -15.03 2.14 6.44
N MET A 19 -13.71 2.22 6.24
CA MET A 19 -12.82 3.19 6.89
C MET A 19 -12.16 4.03 5.80
N ALA A 20 -12.48 5.32 5.76
CA ALA A 20 -11.76 6.28 4.95
C ALA A 20 -10.43 6.63 5.62
N ILE A 21 -9.33 6.51 4.89
CA ILE A 21 -8.02 6.96 5.35
C ILE A 21 -7.94 8.47 5.12
N PRO A 22 -7.58 9.26 6.15
CA PRO A 22 -7.58 10.72 6.04
C PRO A 22 -6.46 11.17 5.09
N LEU A 23 -6.82 11.77 3.96
CA LEU A 23 -5.86 12.30 2.97
C LEU A 23 -5.69 13.81 3.06
N SER A 24 -6.48 14.50 3.88
CA SER A 24 -6.49 15.97 3.99
C SER A 24 -5.64 16.54 5.13
N SER A 25 -5.16 15.69 6.06
CA SER A 25 -4.28 16.07 7.16
C SER A 25 -3.05 15.17 7.20
N GLY A 26 -1.87 15.77 7.36
CA GLY A 26 -0.60 15.05 7.44
C GLY A 26 -0.21 14.58 8.84
N SER A 27 -0.96 14.92 9.90
CA SER A 27 -0.55 14.68 11.30
C SER A 27 -0.27 13.22 11.63
N ASP A 28 -1.00 12.31 10.98
CA ASP A 28 -0.94 10.87 11.24
C ASP A 28 -0.12 10.13 10.19
N TRP A 29 0.39 10.84 9.19
CA TRP A 29 1.23 10.31 8.13
C TRP A 29 2.70 10.47 8.47
N LYS A 30 3.46 9.39 8.33
CA LYS A 30 4.92 9.41 8.36
C LYS A 30 5.46 9.36 6.95
N ILE A 31 6.18 10.39 6.54
CA ILE A 31 6.89 10.44 5.26
C ILE A 31 8.35 10.06 5.53
N LEU A 32 8.77 8.91 5.04
CA LEU A 32 10.13 8.39 5.21
C LEU A 32 10.99 8.67 3.98
N ALA A 33 12.30 8.52 4.12
CA ALA A 33 13.24 8.64 3.01
C ALA A 33 14.15 7.43 2.94
N TYR A 34 14.44 6.97 1.73
CA TYR A 34 15.48 5.97 1.50
C TYR A 34 16.87 6.60 1.56
N ARG A 35 17.89 5.77 1.78
CA ARG A 35 19.27 6.24 1.84
C ARG A 35 19.75 6.58 0.42
N LYS A 36 20.08 7.84 0.17
CA LYS A 36 20.59 8.40 -1.11
C LYS A 36 19.56 8.59 -2.23
N ILE A 37 18.28 8.35 -1.96
CA ILE A 37 17.21 8.67 -2.90
C ILE A 37 16.46 9.88 -2.33
N PRO A 38 16.24 10.95 -3.11
CA PRO A 38 15.39 12.06 -2.70
C PRO A 38 13.99 11.56 -2.31
N ALA A 39 13.43 12.09 -1.22
CA ALA A 39 12.05 11.78 -0.86
C ALA A 39 11.07 12.53 -1.78
N ASN A 40 9.86 12.01 -1.94
CA ASN A 40 8.80 12.72 -2.64
C ASN A 40 8.39 13.98 -1.86
N ILE A 41 7.85 14.96 -2.58
CA ILE A 41 7.23 16.13 -1.95
C ILE A 41 5.76 15.79 -1.75
N VAL A 42 5.36 15.66 -0.48
CA VAL A 42 3.97 15.31 -0.10
C VAL A 42 3.29 16.53 0.51
N THR A 43 2.11 16.87 -0.01
CA THR A 43 1.26 17.93 0.53
C THR A 43 -0.14 17.39 0.81
N PHE A 44 -0.76 17.93 1.85
CA PHE A 44 -2.11 17.57 2.29
C PHE A 44 -2.98 18.82 2.16
N GLY A 45 -4.19 18.65 1.62
CA GLY A 45 -5.16 19.74 1.46
C GLY A 45 -6.60 19.23 1.48
N GLU A 46 -7.56 20.14 1.37
CA GLU A 46 -8.98 19.80 1.44
C GLU A 46 -9.42 18.77 0.37
N SER A 47 -8.78 18.79 -0.81
CA SER A 47 -9.05 17.84 -1.89
C SER A 47 -8.40 16.47 -1.71
N GLY A 48 -7.44 16.33 -0.78
CA GLY A 48 -6.71 15.09 -0.52
C GLY A 48 -5.20 15.27 -0.42
N MET A 49 -4.46 14.24 -0.79
CA MET A 49 -3.00 14.18 -0.71
C MET A 49 -2.40 14.32 -2.10
N SER A 50 -1.54 15.32 -2.32
CA SER A 50 -0.70 15.41 -3.52
C SER A 50 0.71 14.90 -3.22
N VAL A 51 1.24 14.09 -4.13
CA VAL A 51 2.60 13.58 -4.09
C VAL A 51 3.28 13.93 -5.40
N LYS A 52 4.26 14.82 -5.33
CA LYS A 52 5.11 15.19 -6.46
C LYS A 52 6.38 14.34 -6.45
N VAL A 53 6.62 13.69 -7.57
CA VAL A 53 7.76 12.81 -7.83
C VAL A 53 8.75 13.54 -8.73
N GLN A 54 10.00 13.62 -8.31
CA GLN A 54 11.08 14.27 -9.06
C GLN A 54 12.36 13.44 -8.95
N LYS A 55 12.42 12.32 -9.68
CA LYS A 55 13.52 11.34 -9.54
C LYS A 55 13.68 10.88 -8.10
N SER A 56 12.55 10.65 -7.46
CA SER A 56 12.41 10.48 -6.03
C SER A 56 11.59 9.23 -5.71
N ALA A 57 11.75 8.73 -4.50
CA ALA A 57 10.91 7.68 -3.95
C ALA A 57 10.88 7.82 -2.44
N SER A 58 9.72 7.59 -1.84
CA SER A 58 9.56 7.62 -0.38
C SER A 58 8.42 6.72 0.08
N PRO A 59 8.60 5.96 1.17
CA PRO A 59 7.50 5.37 1.91
C PRO A 59 6.65 6.45 2.57
N ILE A 60 5.34 6.40 2.36
CA ILE A 60 4.38 7.29 3.03
C ILE A 60 3.42 6.39 3.83
N MET A 61 3.54 6.41 5.15
CA MET A 61 2.90 5.42 6.03
C MET A 61 1.82 6.05 6.89
N TYR A 62 0.70 5.37 7.03
CA TYR A 62 -0.39 5.72 7.93
C TYR A 62 -0.67 4.55 8.87
N LYS A 63 -0.48 4.76 10.18
CA LYS A 63 -0.79 3.73 11.19
C LYS A 63 -2.29 3.71 11.42
N LEU A 64 -2.91 2.53 11.33
CA LEU A 64 -4.32 2.41 11.68
C LEU A 64 -4.49 2.56 13.21
N PRO A 65 -5.55 3.22 13.71
CA PRO A 65 -5.80 3.36 15.15
C PRO A 65 -5.85 2.01 15.88
N GLU A 66 -6.41 1.01 15.20
CA GLU A 66 -6.46 -0.39 15.62
C GLU A 66 -6.26 -1.29 14.40
N THR A 67 -5.92 -2.56 14.66
CA THR A 67 -5.83 -3.53 13.56
C THR A 67 -7.21 -3.80 12.99
N LYS A 68 -7.30 -3.77 11.66
CA LYS A 68 -8.56 -3.91 10.93
C LYS A 68 -8.52 -5.09 9.99
N LYS A 69 -9.61 -5.85 9.94
CA LYS A 69 -9.85 -6.84 8.88
C LYS A 69 -10.22 -6.11 7.59
N ILE A 70 -9.32 -6.11 6.63
CA ILE A 70 -9.48 -5.48 5.32
C ILE A 70 -9.86 -6.57 4.33
N GLN A 71 -11.00 -6.43 3.68
CA GLN A 71 -11.53 -7.29 2.63
C GLN A 71 -11.43 -6.65 1.25
N SER A 72 -11.39 -5.32 1.18
CA SER A 72 -11.16 -4.60 -0.07
C SER A 72 -10.51 -3.25 0.16
N ILE A 73 -9.89 -2.74 -0.90
CA ILE A 73 -9.26 -1.43 -0.94
C ILE A 73 -9.82 -0.70 -2.16
N GLU A 74 -10.25 0.53 -1.95
CA GLU A 74 -10.71 1.44 -3.01
C GLU A 74 -9.84 2.68 -3.03
N VAL A 75 -9.43 3.11 -4.22
CA VAL A 75 -8.57 4.27 -4.41
C VAL A 75 -9.11 5.12 -5.54
N LYS A 76 -9.14 6.43 -5.34
CA LYS A 76 -9.46 7.42 -6.37
C LYS A 76 -8.43 8.53 -6.37
N GLY A 77 -8.16 9.08 -7.54
CA GLY A 77 -7.21 10.16 -7.68
C GLY A 77 -7.04 10.63 -9.10
N LYS A 78 -5.97 11.40 -9.31
CA LYS A 78 -5.56 11.95 -10.59
C LYS A 78 -4.05 11.80 -10.75
N LEU A 79 -3.62 11.36 -11.91
CA LEU A 79 -2.22 11.34 -12.31
C LEU A 79 -1.98 12.47 -13.31
N LYS A 80 -0.87 13.21 -13.16
CA LYS A 80 -0.34 14.15 -14.16
C LYS A 80 1.06 13.73 -14.56
N GLY A 81 1.34 13.64 -15.86
CA GLY A 81 2.57 13.05 -16.39
C GLY A 81 2.51 11.53 -16.51
N VAL A 82 3.61 10.93 -16.98
CA VAL A 82 3.72 9.50 -17.27
C VAL A 82 5.13 8.99 -16.93
N ILE A 83 5.25 7.72 -16.57
CA ILE A 83 6.55 7.04 -16.44
C ILE A 83 6.90 6.46 -17.80
N GLN A 84 8.10 6.77 -18.29
CA GLN A 84 8.63 6.20 -19.53
C GLN A 84 9.61 5.08 -19.20
N PHE A 85 9.34 3.88 -19.72
CA PHE A 85 10.20 2.72 -19.55
C PHE A 85 10.99 2.48 -20.84
N ALA A 86 12.30 2.30 -20.70
CA ALA A 86 13.17 1.85 -21.79
C ALA A 86 13.17 0.31 -21.95
N GLY A 87 12.66 -0.40 -20.95
CA GLY A 87 12.54 -1.85 -20.92
C GLY A 87 11.20 -2.29 -20.32
N LYS A 88 11.14 -3.51 -19.77
CA LYS A 88 9.94 -3.99 -19.10
C LYS A 88 9.85 -3.40 -17.70
N GLN A 89 8.66 -2.94 -17.33
CA GLN A 89 8.39 -2.51 -15.96
C GLN A 89 8.62 -3.68 -14.99
N GLY A 90 9.25 -3.38 -13.86
CA GLY A 90 9.57 -4.37 -12.83
C GLY A 90 10.95 -5.01 -12.99
N GLU A 91 11.69 -4.70 -14.05
CA GLU A 91 13.08 -5.13 -14.21
C GLU A 91 14.05 -4.11 -13.58
N LYS A 92 15.33 -4.50 -13.47
CA LYS A 92 16.37 -3.66 -12.88
C LYS A 92 16.47 -2.29 -13.61
N LYS A 93 16.47 -1.19 -12.85
CA LYS A 93 16.42 0.21 -13.34
C LYS A 93 15.11 0.61 -14.02
N GLN A 94 14.08 -0.24 -13.94
CA GLN A 94 12.77 -0.06 -14.56
C GLN A 94 11.68 -0.45 -13.55
N ASP A 95 11.97 -0.38 -12.24
CA ASP A 95 11.12 -0.87 -11.16
C ASP A 95 10.30 0.25 -10.49
N ASP A 96 10.03 1.33 -11.25
CA ASP A 96 9.16 2.42 -10.81
C ASP A 96 7.67 2.07 -10.98
N PHE A 97 6.86 2.48 -10.01
CA PHE A 97 5.41 2.33 -10.03
C PHE A 97 4.76 3.64 -9.61
N VAL A 98 3.73 4.04 -10.37
CA VAL A 98 2.97 5.27 -10.13
C VAL A 98 2.34 5.28 -8.74
N LEU A 99 1.88 4.12 -8.28
CA LEU A 99 1.30 3.94 -6.95
C LEU A 99 1.34 2.46 -6.58
N ARG A 100 1.89 2.17 -5.40
CA ARG A 100 1.67 0.91 -4.68
C ARG A 100 0.94 1.22 -3.39
N VAL A 101 -0.20 0.58 -3.16
CA VAL A 101 -0.91 0.63 -1.87
C VAL A 101 -0.62 -0.64 -1.10
N GLY A 102 0.17 -0.54 -0.05
CA GLY A 102 0.58 -1.63 0.82
C GLY A 102 -0.28 -1.71 2.05
N VAL A 103 -0.77 -2.91 2.37
CA VAL A 103 -1.32 -3.23 3.69
C VAL A 103 -0.21 -3.87 4.51
N VAL A 104 0.16 -3.24 5.62
CA VAL A 104 1.08 -3.83 6.59
C VAL A 104 0.29 -4.86 7.40
N VAL A 105 0.57 -6.13 7.18
CA VAL A 105 -0.17 -7.24 7.80
C VAL A 105 0.44 -7.57 9.15
N LYS A 106 -0.40 -7.56 10.19
CA LYS A 106 -0.05 -8.00 11.54
C LYS A 106 0.47 -9.44 11.52
N GLY A 107 1.47 -9.73 12.33
CA GLY A 107 1.93 -11.09 12.58
C GLY A 107 2.78 -11.21 13.82
N ASP A 108 3.56 -12.29 13.90
CA ASP A 108 4.38 -12.59 15.07
C ASP A 108 5.88 -12.28 14.86
N LYS A 109 6.28 -11.93 13.63
CA LYS A 109 7.69 -11.63 13.34
C LYS A 109 8.07 -10.28 13.95
N THR A 110 8.89 -10.33 14.98
CA THR A 110 9.49 -9.15 15.61
C THR A 110 10.98 -9.12 15.34
N LEU A 111 11.57 -7.93 15.35
CA LEU A 111 13.02 -7.79 15.31
C LEU A 111 13.58 -8.05 16.70
N ASN A 112 14.54 -8.96 16.81
CA ASN A 112 15.34 -9.09 18.04
C ASN A 112 16.34 -7.92 18.18
N PHE A 113 17.01 -7.82 19.33
CA PHE A 113 17.93 -6.71 19.61
C PHE A 113 19.05 -6.56 18.55
N PHE A 114 19.62 -7.67 18.10
CA PHE A 114 20.67 -7.66 17.07
C PHE A 114 20.13 -7.28 15.69
N GLN A 115 18.95 -7.75 15.31
CA GLN A 115 18.31 -7.37 14.06
C GLN A 115 17.97 -5.88 14.04
N ARG A 116 17.52 -5.31 15.16
CA ARG A 116 17.23 -3.88 15.26
C ARG A 116 18.46 -3.00 15.04
N SER A 117 19.65 -3.42 15.46
CA SER A 117 20.85 -2.59 15.33
C SER A 117 21.40 -2.52 13.89
N ILE A 118 21.09 -3.50 13.04
CA ILE A 118 21.56 -3.58 11.65
C ILE A 118 20.46 -3.33 10.62
N ALA A 119 19.20 -3.27 11.04
CA ALA A 119 18.07 -3.08 10.14
C ALA A 119 18.09 -1.67 9.50
N PRO A 120 17.77 -1.56 8.19
CA PRO A 120 17.47 -0.29 7.57
C PRO A 120 16.36 0.47 8.31
N LYS A 121 16.41 1.81 8.30
CA LYS A 121 15.42 2.67 8.97
C LYS A 121 13.97 2.32 8.60
N TRP A 122 13.69 2.02 7.33
CA TRP A 122 12.35 1.66 6.89
C TRP A 122 11.84 0.34 7.51
N ILE A 123 12.73 -0.63 7.80
CA ILE A 123 12.37 -1.88 8.50
C ILE A 123 12.02 -1.57 9.96
N LEU A 124 12.81 -0.73 10.62
CA LEU A 124 12.54 -0.29 11.99
C LEU A 124 11.18 0.42 12.10
N GLU A 125 10.91 1.34 11.18
CA GLU A 125 9.63 2.04 11.12
C GLU A 125 8.48 1.08 10.82
N LEU A 126 8.64 0.15 9.87
CA LEU A 126 7.64 -0.88 9.58
C LEU A 126 7.26 -1.66 10.85
N HIS A 127 8.23 -2.14 11.62
CA HIS A 127 7.94 -2.85 12.87
C HIS A 127 7.36 -1.94 13.97
N SER A 128 7.56 -0.62 13.92
CA SER A 128 6.93 0.34 14.84
C SER A 128 5.43 0.54 14.56
N LEU A 129 4.97 0.17 13.37
CA LEU A 129 3.55 0.26 12.98
C LEU A 129 2.71 -0.84 13.62
N ALA A 130 3.31 -1.99 13.97
CA ALA A 130 2.61 -3.04 14.68
C ALA A 130 2.17 -2.57 16.08
N PRO A 131 1.07 -3.12 16.64
CA PRO A 131 0.72 -2.94 18.04
C PRO A 131 1.84 -3.40 18.97
N GLN A 132 1.89 -2.83 20.18
CA GLN A 132 2.92 -3.19 21.15
C GLN A 132 2.84 -4.68 21.51
N GLY A 133 3.97 -5.38 21.42
CA GLY A 133 4.05 -6.83 21.67
C GLY A 133 3.74 -7.69 20.43
N GLU A 134 3.38 -7.07 19.30
CA GLU A 134 3.10 -7.75 18.05
C GLU A 134 4.17 -7.45 17.00
N GLY A 135 4.17 -8.24 15.93
CA GLY A 135 5.09 -8.14 14.81
C GLY A 135 4.40 -7.78 13.50
N VAL A 136 5.18 -7.82 12.42
CA VAL A 136 4.71 -7.64 11.05
C VAL A 136 4.97 -8.93 10.30
N ASP A 137 3.94 -9.57 9.75
CA ASP A 137 4.15 -10.78 8.95
C ASP A 137 4.76 -10.45 7.58
N HIS A 138 4.09 -9.54 6.87
CA HIS A 138 4.49 -9.07 5.55
C HIS A 138 3.75 -7.76 5.20
N ILE A 139 4.06 -7.21 4.03
CA ILE A 139 3.33 -6.13 3.38
C ILE A 139 2.75 -6.71 2.09
N GLU A 140 1.44 -6.60 1.94
CA GLU A 140 0.74 -6.95 0.71
C GLU A 140 0.51 -5.68 -0.10
N PHE A 141 1.24 -5.50 -1.18
CA PHE A 141 1.12 -4.36 -2.09
C PHE A 141 0.12 -4.64 -3.21
N PHE A 142 -0.66 -3.62 -3.52
CA PHE A 142 -1.59 -3.54 -4.65
C PHE A 142 -1.12 -2.41 -5.57
N ASN A 143 -0.50 -2.81 -6.67
CA ASN A 143 0.25 -1.94 -7.54
C ASN A 143 -0.58 -1.48 -8.74
N VAL A 144 -0.47 -0.19 -9.03
CA VAL A 144 -0.83 0.41 -10.31
C VAL A 144 0.36 0.25 -11.27
N VAL A 145 0.14 -0.42 -12.38
CA VAL A 145 1.15 -0.70 -13.40
C VAL A 145 0.95 0.16 -14.64
N SER A 146 2.05 0.42 -15.35
CA SER A 146 2.06 1.10 -16.65
C SER A 146 2.28 0.11 -17.81
N ASP A 147 2.66 -1.14 -17.52
CA ASP A 147 2.66 -2.24 -18.48
C ASP A 147 1.39 -3.10 -18.30
N PRO A 148 0.45 -3.11 -19.26
CA PRO A 148 -0.78 -3.88 -19.14
C PRO A 148 -0.53 -5.39 -19.06
N ALA A 149 0.62 -5.89 -19.53
CA ALA A 149 0.98 -7.30 -19.45
C ALA A 149 1.26 -7.77 -18.02
N LEU A 150 1.40 -6.86 -17.05
CA LEU A 150 1.59 -7.19 -15.64
C LEU A 150 0.27 -7.42 -14.88
N VAL A 151 -0.85 -6.86 -15.37
CA VAL A 151 -2.14 -6.93 -14.65
C VAL A 151 -2.55 -8.37 -14.36
N GLY A 152 -2.98 -8.62 -13.12
CA GLY A 152 -3.41 -9.93 -12.63
C GLY A 152 -2.26 -10.85 -12.22
N LYS A 153 -1.00 -10.45 -12.42
CA LYS A 153 0.16 -11.19 -11.91
C LYS A 153 0.51 -10.72 -10.50
N SER A 154 1.28 -11.55 -9.82
CA SER A 154 1.89 -11.22 -8.53
C SER A 154 3.34 -11.68 -8.50
N ARG A 155 4.12 -11.10 -7.59
CA ARG A 155 5.48 -11.54 -7.29
C ARG A 155 5.84 -11.28 -5.84
N LYS A 156 6.88 -11.96 -5.37
CA LYS A 156 7.60 -11.59 -4.17
C LYS A 156 8.72 -10.62 -4.55
N HIS A 157 8.85 -9.50 -3.83
CA HIS A 157 9.81 -8.47 -4.20
C HIS A 157 11.26 -9.01 -4.06
N PRO A 158 12.15 -8.77 -5.04
CA PRO A 158 13.49 -9.37 -5.05
C PRO A 158 14.39 -8.90 -3.89
N LEU A 159 14.11 -7.71 -3.32
CA LEU A 159 14.93 -7.12 -2.24
C LEU A 159 14.46 -7.47 -0.83
N SER A 160 13.31 -8.12 -0.63
CA SER A 160 12.82 -8.42 0.71
C SER A 160 11.80 -9.54 0.73
N ASP A 161 11.97 -10.45 1.70
CA ASP A 161 11.00 -11.53 1.93
C ASP A 161 9.68 -11.09 2.56
N LEU A 162 9.60 -9.82 2.97
CA LEU A 162 8.43 -9.23 3.60
C LEU A 162 7.48 -8.56 2.59
N LEU A 163 7.88 -8.39 1.32
CA LEU A 163 7.09 -7.60 0.37
C LEU A 163 6.51 -8.51 -0.71
N TYR A 164 5.19 -8.51 -0.81
CA TYR A 164 4.45 -9.22 -1.84
C TYR A 164 3.72 -8.19 -2.68
N GLU A 165 3.77 -8.34 -4.00
CA GLU A 165 3.22 -7.37 -4.94
C GLU A 165 2.16 -8.02 -5.81
N ASN A 166 1.01 -7.38 -5.90
CA ASN A 166 -0.11 -7.75 -6.75
C ASN A 166 -0.37 -6.62 -7.73
N PHE A 167 -0.26 -6.90 -9.03
CA PHE A 167 -0.47 -5.89 -10.07
C PHE A 167 -1.96 -5.83 -10.42
N VAL A 168 -2.68 -4.91 -9.77
CA VAL A 168 -4.16 -4.94 -9.76
C VAL A 168 -4.80 -4.03 -10.79
N TRP A 169 -4.10 -2.99 -11.25
CA TRP A 169 -4.71 -2.00 -12.14
C TRP A 169 -3.69 -1.42 -13.13
N PHE A 170 -4.14 -1.18 -14.36
CA PHE A 170 -3.34 -0.58 -15.41
C PHE A 170 -3.66 0.91 -15.58
N SER A 171 -2.64 1.75 -15.44
CA SER A 171 -2.70 3.17 -15.74
C SER A 171 -2.69 3.42 -17.24
N LYS A 172 -3.77 4.01 -17.76
CA LYS A 172 -3.87 4.40 -19.18
C LYS A 172 -3.07 5.68 -19.51
N GLY A 173 -2.34 6.23 -18.54
CA GLY A 173 -1.64 7.51 -18.65
C GLY A 173 -2.24 8.58 -17.74
N GLU A 174 -1.96 9.84 -18.07
CA GLU A 174 -2.47 11.00 -17.34
C GLU A 174 -4.00 11.06 -17.33
N GLY A 175 -4.58 11.49 -16.21
CA GLY A 175 -6.01 11.65 -16.02
C GLY A 175 -6.50 11.17 -14.66
N GLU A 176 -7.81 11.19 -14.49
CA GLU A 176 -8.47 10.63 -13.31
C GLU A 176 -8.44 9.10 -13.33
N PHE A 177 -8.30 8.51 -12.15
CA PHE A 177 -8.37 7.08 -11.97
C PHE A 177 -9.21 6.70 -10.75
N SER A 178 -9.83 5.52 -10.84
CA SER A 178 -10.55 4.88 -9.74
C SER A 178 -10.38 3.39 -9.89
N PHE A 179 -9.90 2.73 -8.84
CA PHE A 179 -9.80 1.27 -8.82
C PHE A 179 -10.21 0.71 -7.47
N SER A 180 -10.66 -0.54 -7.49
CA SER A 180 -10.99 -1.32 -6.31
C SER A 180 -10.39 -2.70 -6.46
N THR A 181 -9.87 -3.26 -5.36
CA THR A 181 -9.41 -4.64 -5.29
C THR A 181 -10.08 -5.36 -4.14
N THR A 182 -10.72 -6.49 -4.42
CA THR A 182 -11.29 -7.38 -3.41
C THR A 182 -10.30 -8.49 -3.10
N LEU A 183 -10.04 -8.69 -1.82
CA LEU A 183 -9.08 -9.66 -1.34
C LEU A 183 -9.72 -11.04 -1.29
N LYS A 184 -8.99 -12.06 -1.77
CA LYS A 184 -9.43 -13.46 -1.67
C LYS A 184 -9.60 -13.92 -0.23
N LYS A 185 -8.83 -13.34 0.68
CA LYS A 185 -8.90 -13.53 2.12
C LYS A 185 -8.73 -12.17 2.81
N PRO A 186 -9.48 -11.87 3.87
CA PRO A 186 -9.27 -10.65 4.63
C PRO A 186 -7.85 -10.59 5.20
N LEU A 187 -7.25 -9.41 5.23
CA LEU A 187 -5.96 -9.15 5.87
C LEU A 187 -6.16 -8.44 7.21
N ASP A 188 -5.42 -8.85 8.24
CA ASP A 188 -5.36 -8.14 9.52
C ASP A 188 -4.37 -6.97 9.38
N GLY A 189 -4.83 -5.85 8.81
CA GLY A 189 -4.01 -4.67 8.54
C GLY A 189 -3.74 -3.86 9.80
N ALA A 190 -2.48 -3.49 10.03
CA ALA A 190 -2.03 -2.60 11.10
C ALA A 190 -1.71 -1.18 10.62
N ALA A 191 -1.39 -1.03 9.33
CA ALA A 191 -1.05 0.25 8.71
C ALA A 191 -1.21 0.18 7.20
N ILE A 192 -1.24 1.35 6.57
CA ILE A 192 -1.12 1.55 5.13
C ILE A 192 0.27 2.09 4.81
N TRP A 193 0.85 1.60 3.71
CA TRP A 193 2.08 2.07 3.11
C TRP A 193 1.79 2.49 1.67
N LEU A 194 1.96 3.76 1.32
CA LEU A 194 2.00 4.20 -0.07
C LEU A 194 3.45 4.26 -0.55
N SER A 195 3.77 3.51 -1.62
CA SER A 195 5.06 3.60 -2.34
C SER A 195 4.79 4.23 -3.68
N ILE A 196 5.50 5.30 -3.99
CA ILE A 196 5.34 6.08 -5.21
C ILE A 196 6.77 6.39 -5.67
N ASP A 197 7.15 5.83 -6.82
CA ASP A 197 8.56 5.71 -7.20
C ASP A 197 8.80 6.35 -8.57
N GLY A 198 9.94 7.01 -8.71
CA GLY A 198 10.43 7.58 -9.97
C GLY A 198 11.96 7.65 -10.02
N ASP A 199 12.66 7.02 -9.08
CA ASP A 199 14.12 7.11 -8.97
C ASP A 199 14.85 6.19 -9.96
N ASP A 200 14.24 5.07 -10.36
CA ASP A 200 14.86 4.05 -11.20
C ASP A 200 14.91 4.47 -12.68
N THR A 201 13.80 5.03 -13.18
CA THR A 201 13.65 5.59 -14.53
C THR A 201 13.96 7.08 -14.59
N GLY A 202 14.10 7.75 -13.44
CA GLY A 202 14.25 9.20 -13.35
C GLY A 202 12.99 9.96 -13.75
N ALA A 203 11.82 9.38 -13.51
CA ALA A 203 10.54 9.96 -13.86
C ALA A 203 10.19 11.19 -13.00
N GLU A 204 9.39 12.08 -13.59
CA GLU A 204 8.82 13.24 -12.94
C GLU A 204 7.31 13.27 -13.23
N TYR A 205 6.50 13.22 -12.18
CA TYR A 205 5.04 13.20 -12.28
C TYR A 205 4.41 13.65 -10.95
N GLU A 206 3.10 13.84 -10.96
CA GLU A 206 2.32 14.18 -9.77
C GLU A 206 1.12 13.23 -9.67
N ILE A 207 0.86 12.74 -8.46
CA ILE A 207 -0.36 11.99 -8.14
C ILE A 207 -1.13 12.73 -7.05
N GLU A 208 -2.41 12.96 -7.29
CA GLU A 208 -3.36 13.47 -6.30
C GLU A 208 -4.29 12.33 -5.88
N LEU A 209 -4.23 11.92 -4.63
CA LEU A 209 -5.15 10.94 -4.05
C LEU A 209 -6.30 11.69 -3.38
N THR A 210 -7.52 11.47 -3.89
CA THR A 210 -8.74 12.10 -3.37
C THR A 210 -9.58 11.16 -2.51
N SER A 211 -9.35 9.85 -2.63
CA SER A 211 -10.02 8.85 -1.79
C SER A 211 -9.16 7.60 -1.62
N LEU A 212 -9.11 7.11 -0.38
CA LEU A 212 -8.56 5.81 -0.01
C LEU A 212 -9.45 5.19 1.06
N VAL A 213 -10.10 4.07 0.75
CA VAL A 213 -11.07 3.41 1.63
C VAL A 213 -10.69 1.95 1.83
N LEU A 214 -10.75 1.51 3.08
CA LEU A 214 -10.58 0.12 3.50
C LEU A 214 -11.92 -0.43 3.98
N ASN A 215 -12.45 -1.44 3.31
CA ASN A 215 -13.65 -2.18 3.76
C ASN A 215 -13.28 -3.52 4.35
#